data_AF-A0AAU8DLH1-F1
#
_entry.id   AF-A0AAU8DLH1-F1
#
_cell.length_a   1.000
_cell.length_b   1.000
_cell.length_c   1.000
_cell.angle_alpha   90.00
_cell.angle_beta   90.00
_cell.angle_gamma   90.00
#
_symmetry.space_group_name_H-M   'P 1'
#
loop_
_entity.id
_entity.type
_entity.pdbx_description
1 polymer ?
#
loop_
_entity_poly.entity_id
_entity_poly.type
_entity_poly.pdbx_seq_one_letter_code
_entity_poly.pdbx_strand_id
1 'polypeptide(L)'
;MVTPPAAPRPDERAGKDEWRRWALDCRRARSAAEIADARAAITDHLLRWPPLASATTVCTYLPLRTEPLGADLSEALHRQGRQVLVPVTVLDQPLRWAQYRPDGDRPLGVGRVPDPGPALLPAEQHQALLRVSLVLVPALLVAWDGTRLGRGGGHYDRSFARTALGSAAVRMTVVFDDELVDTLPDDPHDIRVTALVSPLAGVRMLPLR
;
A
#
# COMPACT_ATOMS: atom_id res chain seq x y z
N MET A 1 15.46 -18.50 3.20
CA MET A 1 15.91 -17.78 4.41
C MET A 1 15.95 -16.32 4.05
N VAL A 2 15.32 -15.44 4.82
CA VAL A 2 15.35 -13.99 4.59
C VAL A 2 16.75 -13.51 4.93
N THR A 3 17.41 -12.81 4.00
CA THR A 3 18.70 -12.18 4.29
C THR A 3 18.52 -11.14 5.39
N PRO A 4 19.17 -11.28 6.57
CA PRO A 4 19.00 -10.32 7.65
C PRO A 4 19.55 -8.95 7.21
N PRO A 5 18.92 -7.85 7.64
CA PRO A 5 19.35 -6.53 7.25
C PRO A 5 20.75 -6.21 7.77
N ALA A 6 21.53 -5.48 6.97
CA ALA A 6 22.90 -5.10 7.31
C ALA A 6 22.99 -4.06 8.46
N ALA A 7 21.89 -3.35 8.74
CA ALA A 7 21.84 -2.31 9.77
C ALA A 7 21.02 -2.77 10.98
N PRO A 8 21.45 -2.45 12.22
CA PRO A 8 20.68 -2.74 13.41
C PRO A 8 19.32 -2.03 13.36
N ARG A 9 18.29 -2.69 13.90
CA ARG A 9 16.94 -2.12 14.03
C ARG A 9 17.03 -0.86 14.91
N PRO A 10 16.34 0.24 14.56
CA PRO A 10 16.32 1.45 15.38
C PRO A 10 15.71 1.18 16.76
N ASP A 11 16.10 1.99 17.74
CA ASP A 11 15.47 2.02 19.07
C ASP A 11 14.00 2.45 18.95
N GLU A 12 13.15 2.01 19.89
CA GLU A 12 11.73 2.36 19.89
C GLU A 12 11.48 3.88 20.03
N ARG A 13 12.42 4.61 20.64
CA ARG A 13 12.37 6.07 20.77
C ARG A 13 12.89 6.81 19.54
N ALA A 14 13.40 6.09 18.54
CA ALA A 14 13.92 6.69 17.32
C ALA A 14 12.81 7.38 16.53
N GLY A 15 13.17 8.50 15.89
CA GLY A 15 12.24 9.25 15.05
C GLY A 15 11.85 8.51 13.76
N LYS A 16 10.75 8.93 13.14
CA LYS A 16 10.22 8.36 11.90
C LYS A 16 11.27 8.26 10.78
N ASP A 17 12.15 9.25 10.64
CA ASP A 17 13.15 9.27 9.55
C ASP A 17 14.21 8.18 9.70
N GLU A 18 14.54 7.80 10.93
CA GLU A 18 15.48 6.72 11.19
C GLU A 18 14.89 5.36 10.82
N TRP A 19 13.64 5.11 11.24
CA TRP A 19 12.87 3.95 10.83
C TRP A 19 12.68 3.87 9.32
N ARG A 20 12.41 5.00 8.64
CA ARG A 20 12.32 5.05 7.17
C ARG A 20 13.63 4.63 6.51
N ARG A 21 14.75 5.16 6.99
CA ARG A 21 16.08 4.85 6.45
C ARG A 21 16.40 3.37 6.61
N TRP A 22 16.21 2.84 7.82
CA TRP A 22 16.43 1.43 8.11
C TRP A 22 15.59 0.54 7.19
N ALA A 23 14.28 0.76 7.10
CA ALA A 23 13.39 -0.05 6.26
C ALA A 23 13.78 0.01 4.77
N LEU A 24 14.17 1.18 4.27
CA LEU A 24 14.62 1.34 2.89
C LEU A 24 15.93 0.58 2.62
N ASP A 25 16.85 0.56 3.57
CA ASP A 25 18.11 -0.18 3.44
C ASP A 25 17.86 -1.69 3.49
N CYS A 26 16.97 -2.16 4.37
CA CYS A 26 16.49 -3.55 4.40
C CYS A 26 15.91 -3.96 3.03
N ARG A 27 15.07 -3.10 2.43
CA ARG A 27 14.49 -3.35 1.11
C ARG A 27 15.53 -3.41 -0.01
N ARG A 28 16.57 -2.57 0.05
CA ARG A 28 17.65 -2.53 -0.95
C ARG A 28 18.56 -3.75 -0.89
N ALA A 29 18.69 -4.36 0.29
CA ALA A 29 19.52 -5.55 0.49
C ALA A 29 18.91 -6.83 -0.07
N ARG A 30 17.59 -6.84 -0.33
CA ARG A 30 16.88 -8.02 -0.87
C ARG A 30 17.30 -8.31 -2.30
N SER A 31 17.53 -9.59 -2.57
CA SER A 31 17.72 -10.11 -3.91
C SER A 31 16.43 -10.04 -4.74
N ALA A 32 16.59 -10.09 -6.06
CA ALA A 32 15.44 -10.14 -6.97
C ALA A 32 14.59 -11.41 -6.75
N ALA A 33 15.22 -12.54 -6.39
CA ALA A 33 14.53 -13.80 -6.11
C ALA A 33 13.66 -13.70 -4.85
N GLU A 34 14.19 -13.18 -3.75
CA GLU A 34 13.42 -12.97 -2.51
C GLU A 34 12.21 -12.04 -2.74
N ILE A 35 12.38 -10.99 -3.54
CA ILE A 35 11.28 -10.09 -3.91
C ILE A 35 10.23 -10.81 -4.76
N ALA A 36 10.65 -11.63 -5.73
CA ALA A 36 9.74 -12.37 -6.59
C ALA A 36 8.91 -13.40 -5.79
N ASP A 37 9.56 -14.16 -4.90
CA ASP A 37 8.90 -15.16 -4.05
C ASP A 37 7.87 -14.48 -3.11
N ALA A 38 8.26 -13.36 -2.49
CA ALA A 38 7.36 -12.59 -1.64
C ALA A 38 6.13 -12.07 -2.41
N ARG A 39 6.33 -11.54 -3.62
CA ARG A 39 5.25 -11.05 -4.49
C ARG A 39 4.27 -12.15 -4.89
N ALA A 40 4.79 -13.33 -5.22
CA ALA A 40 3.98 -14.48 -5.58
C ALA A 40 3.10 -14.91 -4.40
N ALA A 41 3.71 -15.07 -3.21
CA ALA A 41 2.99 -15.43 -1.98
C ALA A 41 1.91 -14.40 -1.62
N ILE A 42 2.24 -13.10 -1.64
CA ILE A 42 1.28 -12.02 -1.35
C ILE A 42 0.13 -12.01 -2.34
N THR A 43 0.41 -12.15 -3.63
CA THR A 43 -0.63 -12.18 -4.67
C THR A 43 -1.60 -13.33 -4.43
N ASP A 44 -1.08 -14.51 -4.13
CA ASP A 44 -1.90 -15.68 -3.83
C ASP A 44 -2.74 -15.50 -2.56
N HIS A 45 -2.16 -14.98 -1.47
CA HIS A 45 -2.91 -14.66 -0.25
C HIS A 45 -4.06 -13.67 -0.51
N LEU A 46 -3.79 -12.62 -1.29
CA LEU A 46 -4.80 -11.62 -1.64
C LEU A 46 -5.93 -12.21 -2.49
N LEU A 47 -5.59 -12.96 -3.54
CA LEU A 47 -6.59 -13.56 -4.44
C LEU A 47 -7.49 -14.59 -3.73
N ARG A 48 -6.96 -15.28 -2.71
CA ARG A 48 -7.72 -16.21 -1.86
C ARG A 48 -8.52 -15.52 -0.75
N TRP A 49 -8.29 -14.23 -0.49
CA TRP A 49 -8.99 -13.52 0.57
C TRP A 49 -10.43 -13.15 0.15
N PRO A 50 -11.48 -13.66 0.85
CA PRO A 50 -12.86 -13.57 0.36
C PRO A 50 -13.35 -12.14 0.06
N PRO A 51 -13.04 -11.10 0.87
CA PRO A 51 -13.46 -9.73 0.56
C PRO A 51 -12.87 -9.18 -0.73
N LEU A 52 -11.66 -9.61 -1.13
CA LEU A 52 -11.12 -9.28 -2.45
C LEU A 52 -11.81 -10.13 -3.52
N ALA A 53 -12.01 -11.43 -3.30
CA ALA A 53 -12.62 -12.32 -4.28
C ALA A 53 -13.99 -11.82 -4.79
N SER A 54 -14.80 -11.19 -3.94
CA SER A 54 -16.10 -10.62 -4.31
C SER A 54 -16.07 -9.12 -4.72
N ALA A 55 -14.92 -8.46 -4.68
CA ALA A 55 -14.83 -7.02 -4.94
C ALA A 55 -14.93 -6.69 -6.44
N THR A 56 -15.87 -5.81 -6.81
CA THR A 56 -16.00 -5.26 -8.16
C THR A 56 -15.05 -4.08 -8.41
N THR A 57 -14.76 -3.31 -7.36
CA THR A 57 -13.84 -2.18 -7.39
C THR A 57 -12.76 -2.36 -6.33
N VAL A 58 -11.49 -2.25 -6.72
CA VAL A 58 -10.34 -2.45 -5.84
C VAL A 58 -9.38 -1.29 -5.98
N CYS A 59 -9.04 -0.66 -4.86
CA CYS A 59 -7.98 0.35 -4.83
C CYS A 59 -6.64 -0.35 -4.58
N THR A 60 -5.76 -0.30 -5.57
CA THR A 60 -4.39 -0.83 -5.52
C THR A 60 -3.38 0.31 -5.59
N TYR A 61 -2.09 -0.01 -5.69
CA TYR A 61 -1.07 0.97 -6.05
C TYR A 61 -0.09 0.35 -7.05
N LEU A 62 0.60 1.19 -7.82
CA LEU A 62 1.68 0.72 -8.68
C LEU A 62 2.95 0.55 -7.85
N PRO A 63 3.45 -0.69 -7.64
CA PRO A 63 4.54 -0.92 -6.74
C PRO A 63 5.87 -0.45 -7.32
N LEU A 64 6.74 0.03 -6.44
CA LEU A 64 8.14 0.29 -6.76
C LEU A 64 8.94 -1.00 -6.85
N ARG A 65 10.13 -0.92 -7.47
CA ARG A 65 11.00 -2.09 -7.71
C ARG A 65 11.27 -2.93 -6.46
N THR A 66 11.43 -2.28 -5.30
CA THR A 66 11.75 -2.93 -4.03
C THR A 66 10.54 -3.15 -3.13
N GLU A 67 9.32 -2.91 -3.62
CA GLU A 67 8.10 -3.12 -2.84
C GLU A 67 7.58 -4.56 -2.94
N PRO A 68 6.94 -5.05 -1.86
CA PRO A 68 6.49 -6.45 -1.74
C PRO A 68 5.25 -6.77 -2.58
N LEU A 69 4.47 -5.77 -3.00
CA LEU A 69 3.38 -5.98 -3.97
C LEU A 69 3.95 -6.14 -5.38
N GLY A 70 3.42 -7.09 -6.14
CA GLY A 70 3.74 -7.29 -7.56
C GLY A 70 2.84 -6.43 -8.45
N ALA A 71 3.34 -6.04 -9.62
CA ALA A 71 2.52 -5.32 -10.61
C ALA A 71 1.40 -6.20 -11.18
N ASP A 72 1.57 -7.52 -11.13
CA ASP A 72 0.68 -8.53 -11.70
C ASP A 72 -0.70 -8.55 -11.05
N LEU A 73 -0.84 -8.11 -9.78
CA LEU A 73 -2.14 -8.10 -9.11
C LEU A 73 -3.13 -7.15 -9.81
N SER A 74 -2.72 -5.91 -10.07
CA SER A 74 -3.58 -4.93 -10.76
C SER A 74 -3.97 -5.42 -12.15
N GLU A 75 -3.03 -6.05 -12.85
CA GLU A 75 -3.29 -6.65 -14.16
C GLU A 75 -4.25 -7.83 -14.09
N ALA A 76 -4.05 -8.76 -13.15
CA ALA A 76 -4.91 -9.92 -12.95
C ALA A 76 -6.35 -9.52 -12.62
N LEU A 77 -6.52 -8.56 -11.70
CA LEU A 77 -7.85 -8.02 -11.34
C LEU A 77 -8.50 -7.32 -12.53
N HIS A 78 -7.73 -6.56 -13.31
CA HIS A 78 -8.23 -5.89 -14.51
C HIS A 78 -8.69 -6.88 -15.59
N ARG A 79 -7.90 -7.94 -15.86
CA ARG A 79 -8.26 -9.01 -16.83
C ARG A 79 -9.52 -9.77 -16.42
N GLN A 80 -9.85 -9.81 -15.13
CA GLN A 80 -11.11 -10.35 -14.62
C GLN A 80 -12.31 -9.38 -14.79
N GLY A 81 -12.14 -8.25 -15.47
CA GLY A 81 -13.19 -7.26 -15.69
C GLY A 81 -13.50 -6.36 -14.49
N ARG A 82 -12.64 -6.38 -13.46
CA ARG A 82 -12.84 -5.55 -12.26
C ARG A 82 -12.36 -4.13 -12.49
N GLN A 83 -12.98 -3.18 -11.80
CA GLN A 83 -12.50 -1.80 -11.77
C GLN A 83 -11.31 -1.70 -10.81
N VAL A 84 -10.11 -1.50 -11.35
CA VAL A 84 -8.90 -1.29 -10.55
C VAL A 84 -8.59 0.20 -10.54
N LEU A 85 -8.50 0.78 -9.34
CA LEU A 85 -8.15 2.18 -9.15
C LEU A 85 -6.73 2.28 -8.57
N VAL A 86 -5.94 3.23 -9.07
CA VAL A 86 -4.59 3.51 -8.59
C VAL A 86 -4.46 4.97 -8.14
N PRO A 87 -3.67 5.23 -7.10
CA PRO A 87 -3.49 6.57 -6.55
C PRO A 87 -2.67 7.44 -7.50
N VAL A 88 -3.09 8.69 -7.63
CA VAL A 88 -2.33 9.78 -8.21
C VAL A 88 -2.03 10.78 -7.11
N THR A 89 -0.75 10.90 -6.78
CA THR A 89 -0.28 11.80 -5.73
C THR A 89 -0.19 13.23 -6.24
N VAL A 90 -0.83 14.15 -5.52
CA VAL A 90 -0.72 15.59 -5.75
C VAL A 90 -0.11 16.21 -4.50
N LEU A 91 0.91 17.06 -4.68
CA LEU A 91 1.65 17.69 -3.57
C LEU A 91 0.67 18.36 -2.58
N ASP A 92 0.87 18.09 -1.29
CA ASP A 92 0.09 18.61 -0.17
C ASP A 92 -1.43 18.39 -0.24
N GLN A 93 -1.89 17.48 -1.10
CA GLN A 93 -3.30 17.14 -1.27
C GLN A 93 -3.57 15.67 -0.92
N PRO A 94 -4.84 15.30 -0.66
CA PRO A 94 -5.27 13.91 -0.69
C PRO A 94 -4.97 13.27 -2.04
N LEU A 95 -4.95 11.94 -2.06
CA LEU A 95 -4.88 11.16 -3.29
C LEU A 95 -6.04 11.50 -4.22
N ARG A 96 -5.71 11.66 -5.50
CA ARG A 96 -6.66 11.47 -6.59
C ARG A 96 -6.58 10.02 -7.05
N TRP A 97 -7.55 9.57 -7.82
CA TRP A 97 -7.62 8.20 -8.31
C TRP A 97 -7.71 8.19 -9.82
N ALA A 98 -7.06 7.23 -10.45
CA ALA A 98 -7.16 6.95 -11.88
C ALA A 98 -7.52 5.48 -12.07
N GLN A 99 -8.19 5.16 -13.17
CA GLN A 99 -8.41 3.77 -13.54
C GLN A 99 -7.07 3.17 -14.02
N TYR A 100 -6.72 2.00 -13.49
CA TYR A 100 -5.58 1.24 -13.98
C TYR A 100 -5.80 0.81 -15.44
N ARG A 101 -4.77 1.00 -16.25
CA ARG A 101 -4.71 0.58 -17.65
C ARG A 101 -3.38 -0.12 -17.88
N PRO A 102 -3.34 -1.34 -18.44
CA PRO A 102 -2.08 -2.05 -18.71
C PRO A 102 -1.12 -1.24 -19.59
N ASP A 103 -1.66 -0.62 -20.64
CA ASP A 103 -0.93 0.19 -21.63
C ASP A 103 -0.99 1.70 -21.34
N GLY A 104 -1.50 2.09 -20.17
CA GLY A 104 -1.61 3.50 -19.79
C GLY A 104 -0.31 4.07 -19.23
N ASP A 105 -0.18 5.39 -19.31
CA ASP A 105 0.89 6.10 -18.62
C ASP A 105 0.87 5.75 -17.13
N ARG A 106 1.95 5.11 -16.66
CA ARG A 106 2.09 4.74 -15.25
C ARG A 106 2.33 6.04 -14.47
N PRO A 107 1.51 6.40 -13.47
CA PRO A 107 1.85 7.49 -12.56
C PRO A 107 3.22 7.22 -11.93
N LEU A 108 4.23 8.02 -12.29
CA LEU A 108 5.61 7.87 -11.84
C LEU A 108 5.75 8.43 -10.41
N GLY A 109 5.23 7.73 -9.41
CA GLY A 109 5.45 8.07 -8.01
C GLY A 109 5.10 9.52 -7.60
N VAL A 110 5.57 9.92 -6.42
CA VAL A 110 5.29 11.24 -5.84
C VAL A 110 5.94 12.33 -6.69
N GLY A 111 5.13 13.25 -7.23
CA GLY A 111 5.60 14.47 -7.87
C GLY A 111 6.05 14.36 -9.34
N ARG A 112 5.92 13.19 -9.98
CA ARG A 112 6.11 13.05 -11.44
C ARG A 112 4.86 12.45 -12.05
N VAL A 113 3.80 13.23 -12.11
CA VAL A 113 2.71 12.92 -13.04
C VAL A 113 3.24 13.29 -14.43
N PRO A 114 3.28 12.35 -15.40
CA PRO A 114 3.58 12.70 -16.79
C PRO A 114 2.66 13.85 -17.26
N ASP A 115 3.07 14.62 -18.26
CA ASP A 115 2.18 15.56 -18.94
C ASP A 115 2.03 15.10 -20.41
N PRO A 116 0.82 14.69 -20.84
CA PRO A 116 -0.39 14.55 -20.02
C PRO A 116 -0.30 13.41 -19.00
N GLY A 117 -0.94 13.60 -17.85
CA GLY A 117 -0.99 12.60 -16.78
C GLY A 117 -1.97 11.47 -17.09
N PRO A 118 -2.00 10.41 -16.26
CA PRO A 118 -3.05 9.39 -16.37
C PRO A 118 -4.42 10.05 -16.22
N ALA A 119 -5.37 9.62 -17.07
CA ALA A 119 -6.74 10.11 -17.02
C ALA A 119 -7.33 9.85 -15.62
N LEU A 120 -7.61 10.94 -14.91
CA LEU A 120 -8.21 10.88 -13.58
C LEU A 120 -9.62 10.31 -13.64
N LEU A 121 -10.03 9.67 -12.56
CA LEU A 121 -11.40 9.24 -12.37
C LEU A 121 -12.34 10.46 -12.42
N PRO A 122 -13.31 10.49 -13.34
CA PRO A 122 -14.28 11.58 -13.46
C PRO A 122 -15.04 11.81 -12.14
N ALA A 123 -15.47 13.05 -11.90
CA ALA A 123 -16.12 13.44 -10.64
C ALA A 123 -17.40 12.63 -10.36
N GLU A 124 -18.17 12.36 -11.40
CA GLU A 124 -19.37 11.52 -11.38
C GLU A 124 -19.09 10.08 -10.91
N GLN A 125 -17.86 9.60 -11.04
CA GLN A 125 -17.44 8.27 -10.61
C GLN A 125 -16.79 8.25 -9.22
N HIS A 126 -16.62 9.39 -8.55
CA HIS A 126 -16.02 9.44 -7.20
C HIS A 126 -16.85 8.67 -6.16
N GLN A 127 -18.15 8.53 -6.38
CA GLN A 127 -19.04 7.68 -5.57
C GLN A 127 -18.58 6.21 -5.52
N ALA A 128 -17.84 5.73 -6.52
CA ALA A 128 -17.26 4.39 -6.52
C ALA A 128 -16.25 4.21 -5.37
N LEU A 129 -15.52 5.26 -4.99
CA LEU A 129 -14.55 5.22 -3.88
C LEU A 129 -15.20 5.00 -2.51
N LEU A 130 -16.47 5.39 -2.37
CA LEU A 130 -17.24 5.14 -1.15
C LEU A 130 -17.70 3.69 -1.01
N ARG A 131 -17.71 2.94 -2.13
CA ARG A 131 -18.13 1.53 -2.18
C ARG A 131 -16.95 0.56 -2.18
N VAL A 132 -15.72 1.06 -2.15
CA VAL A 132 -14.51 0.25 -2.11
C VAL A 132 -14.47 -0.52 -0.79
N SER A 133 -14.39 -1.85 -0.88
CA SER A 133 -14.25 -2.73 0.29
C SER A 133 -12.80 -2.91 0.72
N LEU A 134 -11.83 -2.68 -0.17
CA LEU A 134 -10.40 -2.84 0.08
C LEU A 134 -9.58 -1.74 -0.59
N VAL A 135 -8.74 -1.10 0.21
CA VAL A 135 -7.66 -0.22 -0.24
C VAL A 135 -6.34 -0.85 0.17
N LEU A 136 -5.52 -1.23 -0.82
CA LEU A 136 -4.13 -1.60 -0.58
C LEU A 136 -3.31 -0.32 -0.38
N VAL A 137 -2.60 -0.26 0.74
CA VAL A 137 -1.86 0.92 1.20
C VAL A 137 -0.36 0.59 1.20
N PRO A 138 0.47 1.32 0.45
CA PRO A 138 1.92 1.16 0.54
C PRO A 138 2.40 1.61 1.92
N ALA A 139 3.32 0.84 2.48
CA ALA A 139 3.99 1.10 3.73
C ALA A 139 5.48 0.74 3.60
N LEU A 140 6.30 1.32 4.46
CA LEU A 140 7.66 0.84 4.75
C LEU A 140 7.63 -0.10 5.95
N LEU A 141 6.84 0.24 6.98
CA LEU A 141 6.63 -0.57 8.17
C LEU A 141 5.17 -0.48 8.63
N VAL A 142 4.72 -1.49 9.36
CA VAL A 142 3.44 -1.51 10.05
C VAL A 142 3.62 -2.12 11.44
N ALA A 143 2.93 -1.58 12.44
CA ALA A 143 2.90 -2.14 13.78
C ALA A 143 1.62 -2.93 14.05
N TRP A 144 1.64 -3.80 15.05
CA TRP A 144 0.49 -4.63 15.43
C TRP A 144 -0.74 -3.83 15.87
N ASP A 145 -0.57 -2.58 16.30
CA ASP A 145 -1.66 -1.68 16.65
C ASP A 145 -2.27 -0.94 15.44
N GLY A 146 -1.80 -1.23 14.22
CA GLY A 146 -2.24 -0.56 13.00
C GLY A 146 -1.47 0.70 12.65
N THR A 147 -0.50 1.13 13.47
CA THR A 147 0.38 2.25 13.11
C THR A 147 1.16 1.92 11.85
N ARG A 148 1.20 2.85 10.89
CA ARG A 148 1.83 2.64 9.58
C ARG A 148 2.85 3.72 9.32
N LEU A 149 4.05 3.31 8.94
CA LEU A 149 5.07 4.23 8.47
C LEU A 149 5.16 4.22 6.94
N GLY A 150 4.76 5.32 6.31
CA GLY A 150 4.95 5.55 4.87
C GLY A 150 6.26 6.30 4.55
N ARG A 151 6.41 6.71 3.28
CA ARG A 151 7.57 7.49 2.79
C ARG A 151 7.59 8.98 3.20
N GLY A 152 6.59 9.46 3.94
CA GLY A 152 6.56 10.82 4.49
C GLY A 152 5.66 11.84 3.78
N GLY A 153 5.06 11.51 2.63
CA GLY A 153 4.20 12.46 1.90
C GLY A 153 2.80 12.70 2.50
N GLY A 154 2.33 11.86 3.43
CA GLY A 154 1.03 12.03 4.13
C GLY A 154 -0.23 11.96 3.25
N HIS A 155 -0.12 11.54 1.98
CA HIS A 155 -1.27 11.56 1.06
C HIS A 155 -2.40 10.61 1.49
N TYR A 156 -2.06 9.42 1.97
CA TYR A 156 -3.05 8.44 2.44
C TYR A 156 -3.76 8.92 3.71
N ASP A 157 -3.02 9.47 4.66
CA ASP A 157 -3.57 9.98 5.92
C ASP A 157 -4.57 11.12 5.65
N ARG A 158 -4.22 12.04 4.74
CA ARG A 158 -5.14 13.09 4.24
C ARG A 158 -6.37 12.53 3.51
N SER A 159 -6.22 11.45 2.74
CA SER A 159 -7.35 10.80 2.06
C SER A 159 -8.31 10.11 3.02
N PHE A 160 -7.79 9.41 4.02
CA PHE A 160 -8.61 8.73 5.01
C PHE A 160 -9.32 9.70 5.94
N ALA A 161 -8.64 10.78 6.38
CA ALA A 161 -9.24 11.80 7.23
C ALA A 161 -10.45 12.50 6.58
N ARG A 162 -10.48 12.60 5.24
CA ARG A 162 -11.60 13.20 4.50
C ARG A 162 -12.71 12.22 4.12
N THR A 163 -12.65 10.96 4.58
CA THR A 163 -13.58 9.89 4.20
C THR A 163 -13.73 9.71 2.68
N ALA A 164 -12.72 10.14 1.90
CA ALA A 164 -12.73 10.07 0.44
C ALA A 164 -12.64 8.62 -0.06
N LEU A 165 -12.21 7.72 0.82
CA LEU A 165 -12.23 6.28 0.66
C LEU A 165 -13.21 5.78 1.74
N GLY A 166 -14.22 5.00 1.33
CA GLY A 166 -15.34 4.63 2.20
C GLY A 166 -14.90 4.25 3.62
N SER A 167 -15.61 4.75 4.64
CA SER A 167 -15.24 4.55 6.05
C SER A 167 -15.19 3.09 6.48
N ALA A 168 -15.90 2.21 5.77
CA ALA A 168 -15.92 0.77 5.98
C ALA A 168 -14.83 0.00 5.20
N ALA A 169 -14.04 0.68 4.36
CA ALA A 169 -13.02 0.03 3.56
C ALA A 169 -11.92 -0.57 4.45
N VAL A 170 -11.54 -1.82 4.17
CA VAL A 170 -10.34 -2.40 4.76
C VAL A 170 -9.13 -1.66 4.21
N ARG A 171 -8.35 -1.06 5.12
CA ARG A 171 -7.08 -0.39 4.81
C ARG A 171 -5.99 -1.41 5.06
N MET A 172 -5.51 -2.04 4.00
CA MET A 172 -4.57 -3.15 4.11
C MET A 172 -3.16 -2.73 3.69
N THR A 173 -2.19 -2.82 4.58
CA THR A 173 -0.79 -2.67 4.17
C THR A 173 -0.27 -3.92 3.51
N VAL A 174 0.64 -3.74 2.57
CA VAL A 174 1.39 -4.84 1.94
C VAL A 174 2.85 -4.68 2.36
N VAL A 175 3.38 -5.65 3.10
CA VAL A 175 4.69 -5.57 3.76
C VAL A 175 5.44 -6.89 3.65
N PHE A 176 6.77 -6.86 3.77
CA PHE A 176 7.54 -8.07 4.08
C PHE A 176 7.35 -8.47 5.55
N ASP A 177 7.67 -9.72 5.91
CA ASP A 177 7.43 -10.21 7.28
C ASP A 177 8.26 -9.49 8.36
N ASP A 178 9.46 -9.01 8.02
CA ASP A 178 10.35 -8.21 8.89
C ASP A 178 9.99 -6.71 8.93
N GLU A 179 9.02 -6.28 8.14
CA GLU A 179 8.47 -4.91 8.16
C GLU A 179 7.26 -4.78 9.09
N LEU A 180 6.84 -5.90 9.69
CA LEU A 180 5.90 -5.93 10.79
C LEU A 180 6.67 -5.85 12.11
N VAL A 181 6.44 -4.78 12.85
CA VAL A 181 7.17 -4.44 14.07
C VAL A 181 6.22 -4.30 15.27
N ASP A 182 6.81 -4.24 16.46
CA ASP A 182 6.04 -4.17 17.71
C ASP A 182 5.37 -2.81 17.88
N THR A 183 6.14 -1.74 17.67
CA THR A 183 5.72 -0.35 17.82
C THR A 183 6.38 0.52 16.75
N LEU A 184 5.75 1.66 16.48
CA LEU A 184 6.25 2.72 15.60
C LEU A 184 5.90 4.08 16.21
N PRO A 185 6.73 5.11 16.00
CA PRO A 185 6.34 6.48 16.32
C PRO A 185 5.15 6.92 15.45
N ASP A 186 4.13 7.50 16.07
CA ASP A 186 2.96 8.09 15.40
C ASP A 186 2.82 9.59 15.71
N ASP A 187 2.09 10.29 14.84
CA ASP A 187 1.65 11.67 15.04
C ASP A 187 0.11 11.73 15.10
N PRO A 188 -0.51 12.77 15.69
CA PRO A 188 -1.97 12.86 15.84
C PRO A 188 -2.77 12.80 14.52
N HIS A 189 -2.12 13.08 13.39
CA HIS A 189 -2.74 13.07 12.07
C HIS A 189 -2.53 11.76 11.31
N ASP A 190 -1.74 10.83 11.85
CA ASP A 190 -1.53 9.52 11.24
C ASP A 190 -2.78 8.66 11.37
N ILE A 191 -3.18 8.03 10.28
CA ILE A 191 -4.36 7.19 10.25
C ILE A 191 -3.95 5.72 10.24
N ARG A 192 -4.33 5.00 11.31
CA ARG A 192 -4.09 3.56 11.46
C ARG A 192 -4.74 2.76 10.34
N VAL A 193 -4.07 1.69 9.94
CA VAL A 193 -4.59 0.69 9.02
C VAL A 193 -5.33 -0.41 9.77
N THR A 194 -6.14 -1.20 9.06
CA THR A 194 -7.03 -2.20 9.68
C THR A 194 -6.66 -3.63 9.32
N ALA A 195 -5.72 -3.81 8.41
CA ALA A 195 -5.19 -5.10 8.03
C ALA A 195 -3.77 -4.97 7.49
N LEU A 196 -3.09 -6.11 7.41
CA LEU A 196 -1.86 -6.27 6.66
C LEU A 196 -1.90 -7.58 5.87
N VAL A 197 -1.04 -7.67 4.86
CA VAL A 197 -0.67 -8.93 4.22
C VAL A 197 0.85 -9.01 4.10
N SER A 198 1.41 -10.18 4.42
CA SER A 198 2.82 -10.50 4.25
C SER A 198 3.00 -11.92 3.69
N PRO A 199 4.18 -12.27 3.17
CA PRO A 199 4.43 -13.57 2.54
C PRO A 199 4.15 -14.77 3.47
N LEU A 200 4.65 -14.74 4.71
CA LEU A 200 4.51 -15.86 5.64
C LEU A 200 3.23 -15.78 6.48
N ALA A 201 2.86 -14.58 6.96
CA ALA A 201 1.68 -14.44 7.83
C ALA A 201 0.35 -14.46 7.07
N GLY A 202 0.37 -14.21 5.76
CA GLY A 202 -0.83 -14.02 4.95
C GLY A 202 -1.61 -12.79 5.36
N VAL A 203 -2.93 -12.78 5.12
CA VAL A 203 -3.80 -11.66 5.53
C VAL A 203 -4.09 -11.72 7.03
N ARG A 204 -3.88 -10.60 7.72
CA ARG A 204 -4.20 -10.41 9.14
C ARG A 204 -5.03 -9.16 9.33
N MET A 205 -6.12 -9.28 10.09
CA MET A 205 -6.88 -8.13 10.57
C MET A 205 -6.18 -7.57 11.81
N LEU A 206 -6.09 -6.24 11.89
CA LEU A 206 -5.51 -5.51 13.00
C LEU A 206 -6.63 -4.93 13.88
N PRO A 207 -6.41 -4.80 15.20
CA PRO A 207 -7.42 -4.28 16.10
C PRO A 207 -7.81 -2.84 15.73
N LEU A 208 -9.11 -2.59 15.65
CA LEU A 208 -9.65 -1.23 15.67
C LEU A 208 -9.61 -0.76 17.12
N ARG A 209 -8.74 0.21 17.42
CA ARG A 209 -8.79 0.95 18.70
C ARG A 209 -9.48 2.28 18.47
#